data_AF-A0A7X9D8N3-F1
#
_entry.id   AF-A0A7X9D8N3-F1
#
_cell.length_a   1.000
_cell.length_b   1.000
_cell.length_c   1.000
_cell.angle_alpha   90.00
_cell.angle_beta   90.00
_cell.angle_gamma   90.00
#
_symmetry.space_group_name_H-M   'P 1'
#
loop_
_entity.id
_entity.type
_entity.pdbx_description
1 polymer ?
#
loop_
_entity_poly.entity_id
_entity_poly.type
_entity_poly.pdbx_seq_one_letter_code
_entity_poly.pdbx_strand_id
1 'polypeptide(L)'
;MKKSFYFSAVIATFFFIIPSGFAQENPKNVIIMIGDGMGLPQLYAGMVANNNYLALERCTYVGFSKTYSANHFTTDSSAGGTAIACGIKTKNGMIGMSPD
;
A
#
# COMPACT_ATOMS: atom_id res chain seq x y z
N MET A 1 -4.28 -17.13 46.44
CA MET A 1 -5.20 -16.53 45.44
C MET A 1 -4.80 -15.11 45.02
N LYS A 2 -4.40 -14.21 45.92
CA LYS A 2 -4.05 -12.81 45.56
C LYS A 2 -2.83 -12.64 44.63
N LYS A 3 -1.80 -13.50 44.71
CA LYS A 3 -0.60 -13.44 43.84
C LYS A 3 -0.90 -13.69 42.35
N SER A 4 -1.85 -14.56 42.03
CA SER A 4 -2.28 -14.82 40.64
C SER A 4 -3.05 -13.63 40.06
N PHE A 5 -3.83 -12.93 40.91
CA PHE A 5 -4.56 -11.72 40.52
C PHE A 5 -3.62 -10.55 40.19
N TYR A 6 -2.58 -10.31 40.99
CA TYR A 6 -1.58 -9.29 40.68
C TYR A 6 -0.77 -9.61 39.41
N PHE A 7 -0.47 -10.89 39.17
CA PHE A 7 0.25 -11.31 37.96
C PHE A 7 -0.60 -11.10 36.69
N SER A 8 -1.89 -11.43 36.75
CA SER A 8 -2.84 -11.16 35.66
C SER A 8 -3.04 -9.65 35.41
N ALA A 9 -3.14 -8.86 36.47
CA ALA A 9 -3.28 -7.39 36.37
C ALA A 9 -2.04 -6.73 35.74
N VAL A 10 -0.83 -7.21 36.02
CA VAL A 10 0.41 -6.71 35.42
C VAL A 10 0.46 -7.04 33.92
N ILE A 11 0.06 -8.24 33.51
CA ILE A 11 0.00 -8.64 32.08
C ILE A 11 -1.04 -7.81 31.32
N ALA A 12 -2.23 -7.60 31.90
CA ALA A 12 -3.28 -6.78 31.30
C ALA A 12 -2.84 -5.31 31.12
N THR A 13 -2.08 -4.78 32.08
CA THR A 13 -1.55 -3.41 32.02
C THR A 13 -0.46 -3.30 30.95
N PHE A 14 0.38 -4.33 30.77
CA PHE A 14 1.41 -4.36 29.73
C PHE A 14 0.81 -4.43 28.31
N PHE A 15 -0.33 -5.11 28.13
CA PHE A 15 -1.05 -5.16 26.86
C PHE A 15 -1.71 -3.83 26.47
N PHE A 16 -2.11 -3.01 27.45
CA PHE A 16 -2.74 -1.71 27.22
C PHE A 16 -1.73 -0.59 26.88
N ILE A 17 -0.44 -0.79 27.16
CA ILE A 17 0.64 0.18 26.90
C ILE A 17 1.29 -0.03 25.52
N ILE A 18 0.84 -1.01 24.72
CA ILE A 18 1.34 -1.13 23.34
C ILE A 18 0.88 0.12 22.58
N PRO A 19 1.81 1.02 22.18
CA PRO A 19 1.45 2.17 21.39
C PRO A 19 1.04 1.63 20.02
N SER A 20 -0.27 1.58 19.79
CA SER A 20 -0.81 1.44 18.45
C SER A 20 -0.24 2.65 17.70
N GLY A 21 0.60 2.41 16.68
CA GLY A 21 1.20 3.49 15.91
C GLY A 21 0.10 4.41 15.38
N PHE A 22 -0.05 5.58 16.00
CA PHE A 22 -1.06 6.54 15.59
C PHE A 22 -0.67 7.07 14.22
N ALA A 23 -1.38 6.64 13.18
CA ALA A 23 -1.31 7.29 11.89
C ALA A 23 -1.77 8.75 12.08
N GLN A 24 -1.02 9.70 11.52
CA GLN A 24 -1.40 11.11 11.54
C GLN A 24 -2.73 11.27 10.79
N GLU A 25 -3.79 11.72 11.47
CA GLU A 25 -5.13 11.90 10.87
C GLU A 25 -5.13 12.83 9.64
N ASN A 26 -4.17 13.75 9.57
CA ASN A 26 -4.08 14.75 8.51
C ASN A 26 -2.63 14.86 8.00
N PRO A 27 -2.21 14.00 7.05
CA PRO A 27 -0.84 14.02 6.56
C PRO A 27 -0.53 15.34 5.86
N LYS A 28 0.61 15.97 6.23
CA LYS A 28 1.07 17.22 5.60
C LYS A 28 1.54 17.01 4.16
N ASN A 29 2.15 15.85 3.88
CA ASN A 29 2.74 15.53 2.59
C ASN A 29 2.26 14.15 2.14
N VAL A 30 2.00 14.01 0.85
CA VAL A 30 1.69 12.73 0.20
C VAL A 30 2.68 12.53 -0.93
N ILE A 31 3.42 11.41 -0.89
CA ILE A 31 4.38 11.03 -1.93
C ILE A 31 3.90 9.71 -2.51
N ILE A 32 3.64 9.70 -3.82
CA ILE A 32 3.26 8.50 -4.57
C ILE A 32 4.41 8.15 -5.49
N MET A 33 5.02 6.98 -5.27
CA MET A 33 6.06 6.43 -6.13
C MET A 33 5.45 5.40 -7.08
N ILE A 34 5.47 5.68 -8.38
CA ILE A 34 4.86 4.81 -9.41
C ILE A 34 5.98 4.08 -10.15
N GLY A 35 6.06 2.76 -9.98
CA GLY A 35 6.85 1.90 -10.85
C GLY A 35 6.02 1.48 -12.06
N ASP A 36 6.19 2.13 -13.21
CA ASP A 36 5.47 1.75 -14.43
C ASP A 36 5.87 0.32 -14.86
N GLY A 37 4.88 -0.53 -15.10
CA GLY A 37 5.09 -1.96 -15.39
C GLY A 37 5.67 -2.78 -14.23
N MET A 38 5.73 -2.25 -13.01
CA MET A 38 6.36 -2.93 -11.86
C MET A 38 5.39 -3.90 -11.16
N GLY A 39 5.21 -5.08 -11.75
CA GLY A 39 4.50 -6.20 -11.11
C GLY A 39 5.35 -6.90 -10.03
N LEU A 40 4.76 -7.90 -9.36
CA LEU A 40 5.48 -8.74 -8.37
C LEU A 40 6.74 -9.41 -8.96
N PRO A 41 6.74 -9.93 -10.21
CA PRO A 41 7.96 -10.50 -10.79
C PRO A 41 9.08 -9.48 -10.93
N GLN A 42 8.76 -8.25 -11.36
CA GLN A 42 9.72 -7.16 -11.50
C GLN A 42 10.27 -6.71 -10.15
N LEU A 43 9.42 -6.64 -9.12
CA LEU A 43 9.84 -6.33 -7.75
C LEU A 43 10.85 -7.38 -7.24
N TYR A 44 10.54 -8.67 -7.41
CA TYR A 44 11.42 -9.75 -6.98
C TYR A 44 12.74 -9.77 -7.76
N ALA A 45 12.70 -9.59 -9.08
CA ALA A 45 13.89 -9.50 -9.91
C ALA A 45 14.79 -8.32 -9.49
N GLY A 46 14.21 -7.16 -9.20
CA GLY A 46 14.92 -5.99 -8.70
C GLY A 46 15.57 -6.23 -7.34
N MET A 47 14.89 -6.94 -6.44
CA MET A 47 15.44 -7.33 -5.14
C MET A 47 16.65 -8.24 -5.28
N VAL A 48 16.55 -9.29 -6.11
CA VAL A 48 17.67 -10.22 -6.35
C VAL A 48 18.86 -9.49 -6.97
N ALA A 49 18.61 -8.61 -7.94
CA ALA A 49 19.66 -7.79 -8.54
C ALA A 49 20.29 -6.80 -7.55
N ASN A 50 19.54 -6.37 -6.52
CA ASN A 50 19.98 -5.41 -5.51
C ASN A 50 20.41 -6.09 -4.20
N ASN A 51 21.23 -7.15 -4.29
CA ASN A 51 21.78 -7.88 -3.14
C ASN A 51 20.70 -8.41 -2.17
N ASN A 52 19.56 -8.85 -2.69
CA ASN A 52 18.40 -9.35 -1.93
C ASN A 52 17.81 -8.32 -0.96
N TYR A 53 17.80 -7.05 -1.32
CA TYR A 53 17.21 -5.98 -0.50
C TYR A 53 16.52 -4.92 -1.36
N LEU A 54 15.33 -4.47 -0.96
CA LEU A 54 14.70 -3.26 -1.49
C LEU A 54 14.21 -2.34 -0.37
N ALA A 55 14.35 -1.04 -0.57
CA ALA A 55 13.81 -0.04 0.37
C ALA A 55 12.28 -0.14 0.52
N LEU A 56 11.58 -0.68 -0.48
CA LEU A 56 10.13 -0.94 -0.46
C LEU A 56 9.73 -1.94 0.63
N GLU A 57 10.63 -2.84 1.06
CA GLU A 57 10.37 -3.80 2.13
C GLU A 57 10.18 -3.12 3.50
N ARG A 58 10.58 -1.85 3.63
CA ARG A 58 10.36 -1.05 4.86
C ARG A 58 8.91 -0.57 5.01
N CYS A 59 8.08 -0.71 3.98
CA CYS A 59 6.66 -0.37 4.05
C CYS A 59 5.93 -1.37 4.97
N THR A 60 5.26 -0.86 6.00
CA THR A 60 4.56 -1.69 6.99
C THR A 60 3.20 -2.20 6.51
N TYR A 61 2.70 -1.67 5.38
CA TYR A 61 1.40 -2.01 4.80
C TYR A 61 1.55 -2.39 3.33
N VAL A 62 0.86 -3.46 2.94
CA VAL A 62 0.84 -3.97 1.57
C VAL A 62 -0.60 -4.28 1.17
N GLY A 63 -0.95 -3.97 -0.08
CA GLY A 63 -2.25 -4.28 -0.66
C GLY A 63 -2.14 -4.61 -2.14
N PHE A 64 -3.13 -5.31 -2.68
CA PHE A 64 -3.24 -5.61 -4.10
C PHE A 64 -4.18 -4.63 -4.79
N SER A 65 -3.78 -4.16 -5.97
CA SER A 65 -4.59 -3.27 -6.80
C SER A 65 -5.12 -4.00 -8.04
N LYS A 66 -6.42 -3.86 -8.32
CA LYS A 66 -7.05 -4.37 -9.55
C LYS A 66 -6.90 -3.35 -10.67
N THR A 67 -6.01 -3.63 -11.62
CA THR A 67 -5.54 -2.64 -12.60
C THR A 67 -6.35 -2.54 -13.89
N TYR A 68 -7.35 -3.38 -14.14
CA TYR A 68 -8.16 -3.32 -15.37
C TYR A 68 -8.71 -1.92 -15.66
N SER A 69 -8.82 -1.55 -16.94
CA SER A 69 -9.41 -0.29 -17.39
C SER A 69 -10.90 -0.44 -17.71
N ALA A 70 -11.60 0.65 -18.02
CA ALA A 70 -13.04 0.63 -18.26
C ALA A 70 -13.45 -0.21 -19.49
N ASN A 71 -12.55 -0.38 -20.46
CA ASN A 71 -12.81 -1.10 -21.71
C ASN A 71 -11.89 -2.31 -21.95
N HIS A 72 -10.91 -2.58 -21.08
CA HIS A 72 -9.99 -3.71 -21.28
C HIS A 72 -9.51 -4.34 -19.96
N PHE A 73 -9.23 -5.65 -20.01
CA PHE A 73 -8.68 -6.38 -18.87
C PHE A 73 -7.24 -5.94 -18.56
N THR A 74 -6.45 -5.67 -19.61
CA THR A 74 -5.09 -5.13 -19.50
C THR A 74 -5.12 -3.61 -19.69
N THR A 75 -4.85 -2.86 -18.61
CA THR A 75 -4.74 -1.39 -18.72
C THR A 75 -3.46 -0.98 -19.41
N ASP A 76 -3.49 0.19 -20.03
CA ASP A 76 -2.26 0.92 -20.38
C ASP A 76 -1.87 1.93 -19.28
N SER A 77 -0.74 2.61 -19.48
CA SER A 77 -0.23 3.62 -18.54
C SER A 77 -1.12 4.87 -18.47
N SER A 78 -1.84 5.23 -19.55
CA SER A 78 -2.74 6.39 -19.56
C SER A 78 -3.95 6.22 -18.65
N ALA A 79 -4.66 5.11 -18.80
CA ALA A 79 -5.82 4.80 -17.98
C ALA A 79 -5.42 4.48 -16.53
N GLY A 80 -4.29 3.80 -16.34
CA GLY A 80 -3.72 3.52 -15.02
C GLY A 80 -3.31 4.80 -14.27
N GLY A 81 -2.63 5.72 -14.96
CA GLY A 81 -2.26 7.03 -14.41
C GLY A 81 -3.48 7.86 -14.03
N THR A 82 -4.54 7.85 -14.86
CA THR A 82 -5.81 8.53 -14.55
C THR A 82 -6.47 7.93 -13.30
N ALA A 83 -6.49 6.60 -13.18
CA ALA A 83 -7.06 5.95 -12.00
C ALA A 83 -6.30 6.30 -10.71
N ILE A 84 -4.97 6.39 -10.76
CA ILE A 84 -4.13 6.77 -9.61
C ILE A 84 -4.31 8.25 -9.25
N ALA A 85 -4.28 9.14 -10.24
CA ALA A 85 -4.29 10.59 -10.01
C ALA A 85 -5.70 11.14 -9.69
N CYS A 86 -6.73 10.61 -10.35
CA CYS A 86 -8.10 11.13 -10.27
C CYS A 86 -9.04 10.23 -9.46
N GLY A 87 -8.62 9.01 -9.09
CA GLY A 87 -9.46 8.06 -8.35
C GLY A 87 -10.60 7.44 -9.18
N ILE A 88 -10.61 7.64 -10.51
CA ILE A 88 -11.65 7.15 -11.43
C ILE A 88 -11.00 6.40 -12.58
N LYS A 89 -11.52 5.21 -12.91
CA LYS A 89 -11.05 4.43 -14.05
C LYS A 89 -11.59 5.00 -15.37
N THR A 90 -10.75 4.99 -16.40
CA THR A 90 -11.10 5.42 -17.76
C THR A 90 -10.79 4.34 -18.79
N LYS A 91 -11.04 4.59 -20.08
CA LYS A 91 -10.71 3.68 -21.19
C LYS A 91 -9.22 3.78 -21.53
N ASN A 92 -8.62 2.71 -22.05
CA ASN A 92 -7.25 2.76 -22.59
C ASN A 92 -7.12 3.88 -23.64
N GLY A 93 -5.98 4.56 -23.64
CA GLY A 93 -5.66 5.72 -24.47
C GLY A 93 -6.18 7.07 -23.95
N MET A 94 -6.98 7.09 -22.87
CA MET A 94 -7.54 8.31 -22.31
C MET A 94 -6.77 8.77 -21.07
N ILE A 95 -6.58 10.09 -20.92
CA ILE A 95 -5.86 10.70 -19.80
C ILE A 95 -6.75 11.78 -19.17
N GLY A 96 -7.04 11.68 -17.87
CA GLY A 96 -7.77 12.71 -17.13
C GLY A 96 -9.23 12.86 -17.56
N MET A 97 -9.80 11.85 -18.22
CA MET A 97 -11.18 11.84 -18.70
C MET A 97 -11.97 10.73 -18.02
N SER A 98 -13.26 10.96 -17.83
CA SER A 98 -14.20 9.93 -17.43
C SER A 98 -14.41 8.90 -18.58
N PRO A 99 -14.90 7.69 -18.27
CA PRO A 99 -15.00 6.59 -19.25
C PRO A 99 -16.20 6.69 -20.20
N ASP A 100 -17.02 7.74 -20.13
CA ASP A 100 -18.12 8.03 -21.06
C ASP A 100 -17.67 8.11 -22.53
#